data_AF-A0A936TWA5-F1
#
_entry.id   AF-A0A936TWA5-F1
#
_cell.length_a   1.000
_cell.length_b   1.000
_cell.length_c   1.000
_cell.angle_alpha   90.00
_cell.angle_beta   90.00
_cell.angle_gamma   90.00
#
_symmetry.space_group_name_H-M   'P 1'
#
loop_
_entity.id
_entity.type
_entity.pdbx_description
1 polymer ?
#
loop_
_entity_poly.entity_id
_entity_poly.type
_entity_poly.pdbx_seq_one_letter_code
_entity_poly.pdbx_strand_id
1 'polypeptide(L)'
;MNSVRLNPLDSAWLFTESRATPNHVGGLLQFKLPEGAPKDYMRKMMADFRSHREFTAPWNRRLKYAFNKNPVPVWIEDDDIDLEYHVRHAALPWPGGERELGELVGRLQSTPLDLSRPPWECNIIEGLEGDRFALFIKMHHSLIDGVSGMKLLQRAMSPDREASGKLPPFWASGLPRPVRARDDHPLPTVANAAAMAVEALRGQARTVPQLVVAFGRMLKGLGTGEGMVVPFTSPQSMLNGRVREKRRFATQQFPMERLRNLARAAECTLNDVVLAICGGALRRFLEERGDLPAQSLTTGIPVSVRPIDDEGSGNAITFVIATLGTDIVDARERLAAIRESVRHAKAHVQSLPRQAMLQYTVLLMAPTILTLLTGIGGRTRPMFNITISNVPGPDQTLYFRGAELVAIYPASIVTHGQALNITCESYAGAMNFGFTGCHASLPSMQRLAVYAEGALAELEAAMAPKRARGKPATAKKGQGSEPGGKAAATKRRPARLGKD
;
A
#
# COMPACT_ATOMS: atom_id res chain seq x y z
N MET A 1 13.83 -6.32 33.37
CA MET A 1 13.40 -6.22 31.96
C MET A 1 11.94 -5.82 31.93
N ASN A 2 11.63 -4.66 31.37
CA ASN A 2 10.25 -4.27 31.09
C ASN A 2 9.70 -5.20 30.00
N SER A 3 8.48 -5.72 30.18
CA SER A 3 7.81 -6.55 29.19
C SER A 3 6.51 -5.91 28.72
N VAL A 4 6.28 -5.87 27.42
CA VAL A 4 5.03 -5.36 26.82
C VAL A 4 4.29 -6.53 26.17
N ARG A 5 3.01 -6.73 26.55
CA ARG A 5 2.15 -7.76 25.97
C ARG A 5 1.76 -7.40 24.53
N LEU A 6 1.67 -8.40 23.67
CA LEU A 6 1.12 -8.24 22.33
C LEU A 6 -0.39 -8.21 22.38
N ASN A 7 -1.01 -7.32 21.59
CA ASN A 7 -2.45 -7.39 21.38
C ASN A 7 -2.79 -8.60 20.46
N PRO A 8 -4.07 -9.00 20.36
CA PRO A 8 -4.46 -10.16 19.54
C PRO A 8 -4.11 -10.05 18.05
N LEU A 9 -4.20 -8.87 17.45
CA LEU A 9 -3.86 -8.65 16.04
C LEU A 9 -2.34 -8.75 15.81
N ASP A 10 -1.54 -8.19 16.71
CA ASP A 10 -0.07 -8.28 16.67
C ASP A 10 0.38 -9.75 16.80
N SER A 11 -0.30 -10.52 17.65
CA SER A 11 -0.04 -11.96 17.82
C SER A 11 -0.42 -12.76 16.56
N ALA A 12 -1.52 -12.41 15.89
CA ALA A 12 -1.94 -13.08 14.65
C ALA A 12 -0.90 -12.93 13.53
N TRP A 13 -0.22 -11.78 13.43
CA TRP A 13 0.89 -11.60 12.46
C TRP A 13 2.05 -12.55 12.75
N LEU A 14 2.38 -12.84 14.00
CA LEU A 14 3.43 -13.81 14.32
C LEU A 14 2.99 -15.24 14.00
N PHE A 15 1.77 -15.62 14.36
CA PHE A 15 1.31 -16.99 14.18
C PHE A 15 0.96 -17.36 12.73
N THR A 16 0.62 -16.37 11.91
CA THR A 16 0.32 -16.58 10.48
C THR A 16 1.54 -16.40 9.58
N GLU A 17 2.68 -15.99 10.14
CA GLU A 17 3.93 -15.86 9.38
C GLU A 17 4.42 -17.24 8.93
N SER A 18 4.96 -17.28 7.71
CA SER A 18 5.66 -18.45 7.19
C SER A 18 6.81 -18.01 6.30
N ARG A 19 7.70 -18.94 5.92
CA ARG A 19 8.76 -18.64 4.95
C ARG A 19 8.20 -18.08 3.63
N ALA A 20 7.03 -18.54 3.21
CA ALA A 20 6.37 -18.06 1.98
C ALA A 20 5.63 -16.74 2.17
N THR A 21 5.31 -16.36 3.42
CA THR A 21 4.50 -15.20 3.80
C THR A 21 5.13 -14.49 5.00
N PRO A 22 6.36 -13.95 4.87
CA PRO A 22 6.92 -13.13 5.93
C PRO A 22 6.04 -11.91 6.19
N ASN A 23 5.80 -11.61 7.47
CA ASN A 23 4.83 -10.60 7.91
C ASN A 23 5.52 -9.29 8.30
N HIS A 24 6.40 -8.82 7.43
CA HIS A 24 7.07 -7.53 7.55
C HIS A 24 6.59 -6.53 6.51
N VAL A 25 6.59 -5.26 6.88
CA VAL A 25 6.37 -4.13 5.98
C VAL A 25 7.70 -3.44 5.72
N GLY A 26 7.84 -2.85 4.54
CA GLY A 26 9.01 -2.07 4.16
C GLY A 26 8.62 -0.69 3.67
N GLY A 27 9.56 0.25 3.78
CA GLY A 27 9.52 1.55 3.12
C GLY A 27 10.77 1.72 2.28
N LEU A 28 10.60 1.97 0.99
CA LEU A 28 11.67 2.40 0.09
C LEU A 28 11.64 3.94 0.02
N LEU A 29 12.61 4.57 0.66
CA LEU A 29 12.77 6.01 0.68
C LEU A 29 13.88 6.36 -0.31
N GLN A 30 13.56 7.12 -1.35
CA GLN A 30 14.55 7.57 -2.33
C GLN A 30 14.98 9.00 -2.03
N PHE A 31 16.29 9.26 -2.12
CA PHE A 31 16.86 10.57 -1.81
C PHE A 31 17.73 11.08 -2.96
N LYS A 32 17.69 12.39 -3.21
CA LYS A 32 18.70 13.08 -4.00
C LYS A 32 19.87 13.45 -3.10
N LEU A 33 21.09 13.17 -3.57
CA LEU A 33 22.30 13.56 -2.86
C LEU A 33 22.35 15.08 -2.65
N PRO A 34 22.92 15.56 -1.53
CA PRO A 34 23.22 16.99 -1.35
C PRO A 34 24.06 17.53 -2.51
N GLU A 35 23.88 18.81 -2.83
CA GLU A 35 24.75 19.47 -3.80
C GLU A 35 26.21 19.44 -3.31
N GLY A 36 27.13 19.06 -4.19
CA GLY A 36 28.54 18.90 -3.83
C GLY A 36 28.82 17.74 -2.86
N ALA A 37 27.90 16.77 -2.71
CA ALA A 37 28.13 15.62 -1.86
C ALA A 37 29.45 14.91 -2.22
N PRO A 38 30.31 14.62 -1.22
CA PRO A 38 31.58 13.98 -1.49
C PRO A 38 31.37 12.52 -1.94
N LYS A 39 32.33 11.97 -2.69
CA LYS A 39 32.26 10.58 -3.18
C LYS A 39 32.11 9.54 -2.06
N ASP A 40 32.52 9.88 -0.84
CA ASP A 40 32.43 9.02 0.35
C ASP A 40 31.18 9.29 1.21
N TYR A 41 30.18 10.03 0.70
CA TYR A 41 28.96 10.39 1.44
C TYR A 41 28.24 9.17 2.06
N MET A 42 28.07 8.08 1.30
CA MET A 42 27.47 6.84 1.80
C MET A 42 28.30 6.18 2.90
N ARG A 43 29.64 6.17 2.75
CA ARG A 43 30.56 5.65 3.77
C ARG A 43 30.48 6.45 5.07
N LYS A 44 30.38 7.78 4.99
CA LYS A 44 30.20 8.66 6.15
C LYS A 44 28.87 8.42 6.84
N MET A 45 27.78 8.26 6.08
CA MET A 45 26.47 7.90 6.63
C MET A 45 26.50 6.55 7.36
N MET A 46 27.17 5.54 6.78
CA MET A 46 27.32 4.24 7.44
C MET A 46 28.11 4.33 8.76
N ALA A 47 29.18 5.13 8.78
CA ALA A 47 29.96 5.37 9.99
C ALA A 47 29.14 6.09 11.07
N ASP A 48 28.39 7.14 10.67
CA ASP A 48 27.44 7.86 11.55
C ASP A 48 26.41 6.91 12.15
N PHE A 49 25.81 6.04 11.35
CA PHE A 49 24.82 5.08 11.82
C PHE A 49 25.43 4.13 12.84
N ARG A 50 26.62 3.59 12.58
CA ARG A 50 27.30 2.64 13.46
C ARG A 50 27.78 3.26 14.78
N SER A 51 28.05 4.57 14.82
CA SER A 51 28.45 5.25 16.06
C SER A 51 27.27 5.55 17.00
N HIS A 52 26.03 5.55 16.51
CA HIS A 52 24.85 5.86 17.33
C HIS A 52 24.32 4.63 18.08
N ARG A 53 24.66 4.53 19.37
CA ARG A 53 24.30 3.40 20.25
C ARG A 53 23.09 3.66 21.17
N GLU A 54 22.44 4.80 21.04
CA GLU A 54 21.19 5.09 21.76
C GLU A 54 19.99 4.53 20.99
N PHE A 55 19.07 3.89 21.70
CA PHE A 55 17.89 3.29 21.09
C PHE A 55 16.65 3.61 21.89
N THR A 56 15.58 3.91 21.16
CA THR A 56 14.28 4.22 21.73
C THR A 56 13.25 3.17 21.30
N ALA A 57 12.26 2.91 22.15
CA ALA A 57 11.16 2.03 21.76
C ALA A 57 10.42 2.59 20.53
N PRO A 58 10.00 1.74 19.58
CA PRO A 58 10.02 0.28 19.61
C PRO A 58 11.30 -0.34 19.02
N TRP A 59 12.30 0.44 18.60
CA TRP A 59 13.49 -0.04 17.87
C TRP A 59 14.39 -0.95 18.68
N ASN A 60 14.32 -0.89 20.01
CA ASN A 60 15.02 -1.79 20.92
C ASN A 60 14.17 -2.94 21.44
N ARG A 61 13.00 -3.22 20.86
CA ARG A 61 12.14 -4.32 21.33
C ARG A 61 12.37 -5.58 20.51
N ARG A 62 12.67 -6.68 21.20
CA ARG A 62 12.72 -8.03 20.61
C ARG A 62 11.71 -8.97 21.24
N LEU A 63 11.37 -10.06 20.55
CA LEU A 63 10.50 -11.07 21.11
C LEU A 63 11.25 -11.94 22.11
N LYS A 64 10.60 -12.21 23.24
CA LYS A 64 10.99 -13.26 24.18
C LYS A 64 9.87 -14.29 24.26
N TYR A 65 10.20 -15.51 23.86
CA TYR A 65 9.36 -16.67 24.11
C TYR A 65 9.55 -17.11 25.56
N ALA A 66 8.46 -17.20 26.32
CA ALA A 66 8.55 -17.68 27.69
C ALA A 66 8.89 -19.18 27.68
N PHE A 67 9.93 -19.57 28.41
CA PHE A 67 10.38 -20.97 28.53
C PHE A 67 9.32 -21.90 29.16
N ASN A 68 8.28 -21.33 29.78
CA ASN A 68 7.32 -22.04 30.61
C ASN A 68 5.91 -21.88 30.01
N LYS A 69 5.38 -22.91 29.32
CA LYS A 69 3.95 -23.16 28.96
C LYS A 69 3.08 -22.01 28.43
N ASN A 70 3.60 -20.80 28.19
CA ASN A 70 2.88 -19.66 27.66
C ASN A 70 3.18 -19.56 26.16
N PRO A 71 2.19 -19.84 25.28
CA PRO A 71 2.41 -19.87 23.84
C PRO A 71 2.56 -18.48 23.23
N VAL A 72 2.29 -17.39 23.98
CA VAL A 72 2.29 -16.03 23.45
C VAL A 72 3.62 -15.33 23.83
N PRO A 73 4.42 -14.89 22.84
CA PRO A 73 5.63 -14.16 23.14
C PRO A 73 5.32 -12.80 23.75
N VAL A 74 6.32 -12.17 24.37
CA VAL A 74 6.23 -10.79 24.87
C VAL A 74 7.36 -9.96 24.28
N TRP A 75 7.14 -8.66 24.12
CA TRP A 75 8.21 -7.73 23.80
C TRP A 75 9.03 -7.46 25.04
N ILE A 76 10.35 -7.55 24.93
CA ILE A 76 11.30 -7.07 25.93
C ILE A 76 12.24 -6.06 25.29
N GLU A 77 12.78 -5.16 26.11
CA GLU A 77 13.86 -4.27 25.70
C GLU A 77 15.17 -5.05 25.58
N ASP A 78 15.93 -4.72 24.53
CA ASP A 78 17.24 -5.24 24.21
C ASP A 78 18.25 -4.09 24.26
N ASP A 79 19.24 -4.22 25.13
CA ASP A 79 20.24 -3.19 25.39
C ASP A 79 21.52 -3.41 24.56
N ASP A 80 21.65 -4.55 23.87
CA ASP A 80 22.82 -4.91 23.07
C ASP A 80 22.47 -5.18 21.60
N ILE A 81 22.16 -4.11 20.88
CA ILE A 81 21.70 -4.20 19.49
C ILE A 81 22.88 -4.21 18.53
N ASP A 82 22.99 -5.20 17.67
CA ASP A 82 24.05 -5.30 16.67
C ASP A 82 23.73 -4.47 15.41
N LEU A 83 24.32 -3.27 15.29
CA LEU A 83 24.09 -2.39 14.14
C LEU A 83 24.70 -2.91 12.83
N GLU A 84 25.69 -3.81 12.87
CA GLU A 84 26.19 -4.42 11.63
C GLU A 84 25.18 -5.40 11.04
N TYR A 85 24.38 -6.05 11.89
CA TYR A 85 23.24 -6.84 11.47
C TYR A 85 22.09 -5.97 10.92
N HIS A 86 21.71 -4.92 11.67
CA HIS A 86 20.51 -4.13 11.37
C HIS A 86 20.71 -3.09 10.26
N VAL A 87 21.91 -2.50 10.13
CA VAL A 87 22.24 -1.52 9.10
C VAL A 87 23.21 -2.16 8.11
N ARG A 88 22.75 -2.27 6.86
CA ARG A 88 23.51 -2.89 5.77
C ARG A 88 23.67 -1.92 4.61
N HIS A 89 24.66 -2.18 3.78
CA HIS A 89 24.95 -1.41 2.58
C HIS A 89 24.86 -2.32 1.36
N ALA A 90 24.20 -1.84 0.31
CA ALA A 90 24.04 -2.49 -0.97
C ALA A 90 24.30 -1.48 -2.09
N ALA A 91 24.71 -1.99 -3.26
CA ALA A 91 24.89 -1.20 -4.46
C ALA A 91 24.08 -1.81 -5.61
N LEU A 92 23.51 -0.97 -6.45
CA LEU A 92 22.84 -1.42 -7.68
C LEU A 92 23.86 -1.70 -8.79
N PRO A 93 23.64 -2.74 -9.61
CA PRO A 93 24.36 -2.86 -10.87
C PRO A 93 23.96 -1.72 -11.82
N TRP A 94 24.87 -1.36 -12.73
CA TRP A 94 24.56 -0.43 -13.83
C TRP A 94 23.38 -0.96 -14.67
N PRO A 95 22.43 -0.11 -15.13
CA PRO A 95 22.44 1.36 -15.08
C PRO A 95 21.88 1.99 -13.80
N GLY A 96 21.43 1.19 -12.81
CA GLY A 96 20.92 1.72 -11.55
C GLY A 96 19.52 2.35 -11.64
N GLY A 97 18.69 1.88 -12.56
CA GLY A 97 17.33 2.39 -12.74
C GLY A 97 16.30 1.69 -11.84
N GLU A 98 15.03 2.04 -12.03
CA GLU A 98 13.90 1.47 -11.27
C GLU A 98 13.79 -0.06 -11.39
N ARG A 99 14.28 -0.65 -12.49
CA ARG A 99 14.30 -2.10 -12.67
C ARG A 99 15.27 -2.76 -11.70
N GLU A 100 16.52 -2.32 -11.67
CA GLU A 100 17.55 -2.87 -10.79
C GLU A 100 17.18 -2.64 -9.31
N LEU A 101 16.62 -1.47 -9.00
CA LEU A 101 16.10 -1.15 -7.67
C LEU A 101 14.95 -2.08 -7.25
N GLY A 102 13.95 -2.29 -8.13
CA GLY A 102 12.82 -3.19 -7.87
C GLY A 102 13.24 -4.65 -7.69
N GLU A 103 14.28 -5.10 -8.40
CA GLU A 103 14.87 -6.44 -8.21
C GLU A 103 15.58 -6.58 -6.86
N LEU A 104 16.38 -5.59 -6.46
CA LEU A 104 17.02 -5.59 -5.14
C LEU A 104 15.98 -5.54 -4.02
N VAL A 105 15.02 -4.62 -4.08
CA VAL A 105 13.96 -4.49 -3.07
C VAL A 105 13.10 -5.75 -3.02
N GLY A 106 12.79 -6.36 -4.16
CA GLY A 106 12.11 -7.66 -4.21
C GLY A 106 12.87 -8.74 -3.45
N ARG A 107 14.21 -8.81 -3.59
CA ARG A 107 15.05 -9.74 -2.80
C ARG A 107 15.02 -9.41 -1.31
N LEU A 108 15.22 -8.15 -0.93
CA LEU A 108 15.23 -7.71 0.48
C LEU A 108 13.88 -7.96 1.18
N GLN A 109 12.77 -7.77 0.46
CA GLN A 109 11.41 -8.04 0.93
C GLN A 109 11.07 -9.54 0.97
N SER A 110 11.85 -10.39 0.28
CA SER A 110 11.67 -11.86 0.32
C SER A 110 12.28 -12.51 1.57
N THR A 111 13.29 -11.88 2.16
CA THR A 111 14.02 -12.44 3.31
C THR A 111 13.29 -12.11 4.62
N PRO A 112 12.82 -13.11 5.39
CA PRO A 112 12.19 -12.88 6.70
C PRO A 112 13.14 -12.17 7.67
N LEU A 113 12.58 -11.42 8.62
CA LEU A 113 13.34 -10.85 9.73
C LEU A 113 13.67 -11.94 10.77
N ASP A 114 14.87 -11.85 11.37
CA ASP A 114 15.22 -12.66 12.54
C ASP A 114 14.50 -12.12 13.78
N LEU A 115 13.49 -12.86 14.23
CA LEU A 115 12.66 -12.51 15.39
C LEU A 115 13.35 -12.74 16.74
N SER A 116 14.57 -13.29 16.77
CA SER A 116 15.39 -13.38 17.99
C SER A 116 16.03 -12.04 18.37
N ARG A 117 16.02 -11.07 17.44
CA ARG A 117 16.56 -9.71 17.56
C ARG A 117 15.42 -8.68 17.45
N PRO A 118 15.67 -7.38 17.68
CA PRO A 118 14.69 -6.37 17.33
C PRO A 118 14.30 -6.47 15.85
N PRO A 119 13.02 -6.67 15.50
CA PRO A 119 12.66 -7.15 14.17
C PRO A 119 12.55 -5.98 13.18
N TRP A 120 13.71 -5.42 12.82
CA TRP A 120 13.87 -4.39 11.80
C TRP A 120 15.22 -4.50 11.08
N GLU A 121 15.30 -3.99 9.86
CA GLU A 121 16.52 -3.87 9.06
C GLU A 121 16.48 -2.57 8.26
N CYS A 122 17.65 -1.97 7.99
CA CYS A 122 17.84 -0.80 7.13
C CYS A 122 18.94 -1.11 6.13
N ASN A 123 18.63 -1.01 4.84
CA ASN A 123 19.60 -1.15 3.77
C ASN A 123 19.81 0.22 3.12
N ILE A 124 21.04 0.74 3.20
CA ILE A 124 21.50 1.87 2.40
C ILE A 124 21.81 1.33 1.01
N ILE A 125 21.18 1.88 -0.02
CA ILE A 125 21.29 1.44 -1.41
C ILE A 125 21.91 2.57 -2.24
N GLU A 126 23.13 2.37 -2.72
CA GLU A 126 23.81 3.31 -3.62
C GLU A 126 23.74 2.89 -5.08
N GLY A 127 24.18 3.77 -5.98
CA GLY A 127 24.26 3.51 -7.42
C GLY A 127 22.93 3.70 -8.15
N LEU A 128 21.97 4.43 -7.55
CA LEU A 128 20.76 4.84 -8.27
C LEU A 128 21.10 5.96 -9.26
N GLU A 129 20.50 5.92 -10.44
CA GLU A 129 20.66 6.97 -11.45
C GLU A 129 20.17 8.35 -10.96
N GLY A 130 20.76 9.41 -11.50
CA GLY A 130 20.37 10.80 -11.22
C GLY A 130 20.89 11.35 -9.88
N ASP A 131 22.08 10.94 -9.47
CA ASP A 131 22.71 11.33 -8.18
C ASP A 131 21.80 11.03 -6.98
N ARG A 132 21.22 9.82 -6.97
CA ARG A 132 20.31 9.36 -5.93
C ARG A 132 20.90 8.19 -5.14
N PHE A 133 20.35 7.99 -3.96
CA PHE A 133 20.48 6.78 -3.17
C PHE A 133 19.12 6.45 -2.56
N ALA A 134 18.99 5.28 -1.95
CA ALA A 134 17.78 4.91 -1.24
C ALA A 134 18.07 4.29 0.12
N LEU A 135 17.10 4.40 1.03
CA LEU A 135 17.00 3.59 2.23
C LEU A 135 15.85 2.61 2.05
N PHE A 136 16.11 1.31 2.17
CA PHE A 136 15.05 0.32 2.30
C PHE A 136 14.98 -0.16 3.75
N ILE A 137 13.95 0.28 4.45
CA ILE A 137 13.76 -0.02 5.87
C ILE A 137 12.60 -0.99 6.01
N LYS A 138 12.83 -2.10 6.70
CA LYS A 138 11.86 -3.20 6.89
C LYS A 138 11.63 -3.40 8.38
N MET A 139 10.38 -3.61 8.78
CA MET A 139 9.97 -3.85 10.16
C MET A 139 8.86 -4.90 10.24
N HIS A 140 8.87 -5.73 11.28
CA HIS A 140 7.82 -6.74 11.45
C HIS A 140 6.49 -6.11 11.87
N HIS A 141 5.38 -6.53 11.26
CA HIS A 141 4.07 -5.89 11.40
C HIS A 141 3.41 -6.10 12.78
N SER A 142 3.93 -7.04 13.58
CA SER A 142 3.54 -7.18 15.00
C SER A 142 4.14 -6.10 15.92
N LEU A 143 5.22 -5.43 15.47
CA LEU A 143 5.85 -4.35 16.24
C LEU A 143 5.18 -3.01 15.92
N ILE A 144 4.84 -2.80 14.65
CA ILE A 144 4.36 -1.52 14.16
C ILE A 144 3.47 -1.68 12.93
N ASP A 145 2.44 -0.85 12.83
CA ASP A 145 1.67 -0.68 11.59
C ASP A 145 2.36 0.30 10.63
N GLY A 146 1.97 0.29 9.34
CA GLY A 146 2.61 1.13 8.32
C GLY A 146 2.54 2.64 8.57
N VAL A 147 1.43 3.15 9.13
CA VAL A 147 1.26 4.59 9.41
C VAL A 147 2.16 5.02 10.55
N SER A 148 2.15 4.26 11.64
CA SER A 148 3.00 4.48 12.80
C SER A 148 4.48 4.35 12.44
N GLY A 149 4.84 3.37 11.60
CA GLY A 149 6.20 3.16 11.13
C GLY A 149 6.74 4.36 10.37
N MET A 150 5.95 4.89 9.44
CA MET A 150 6.36 6.06 8.70
C MET A 150 6.52 7.31 9.56
N LYS A 151 5.59 7.55 10.51
CA LYS A 151 5.71 8.65 11.48
C LYS A 151 7.01 8.56 12.29
N LEU A 152 7.47 7.37 12.65
CA LEU A 152 8.75 7.21 13.35
C LEU A 152 9.95 7.54 12.44
N LEU A 153 9.93 7.11 11.18
CA LEU A 153 11.00 7.42 10.23
C LEU A 153 11.14 8.92 9.98
N GLN A 154 10.01 9.63 9.90
CA GLN A 154 9.99 11.09 9.71
C GLN A 154 10.65 11.86 10.85
N ARG A 155 10.75 11.30 12.06
CA ARG A 155 11.39 11.99 13.20
C ARG A 155 12.90 12.18 13.01
N ALA A 156 13.52 11.41 12.12
CA ALA A 156 14.92 11.57 11.75
C ALA A 156 15.13 12.58 10.61
N MET A 157 14.06 13.27 10.17
CA MET A 157 14.07 14.17 9.02
C MET A 157 13.59 15.57 9.41
N SER A 158 13.90 16.55 8.56
CA SER A 158 13.53 17.95 8.78
C SER A 158 13.17 18.64 7.47
N PRO A 159 12.23 19.60 7.43
CA PRO A 159 12.04 20.48 6.28
C PRO A 159 13.22 21.43 6.03
N ASP A 160 14.01 21.70 7.07
CA ASP A 160 15.25 22.46 6.97
C ASP A 160 16.42 21.51 6.67
N ARG A 161 17.10 21.78 5.54
CA ARG A 161 18.21 20.97 5.03
C ARG A 161 19.37 20.89 6.02
N GLU A 162 19.78 22.02 6.60
CA GLU A 162 20.93 22.09 7.52
C GLU A 162 20.61 21.43 8.87
N ALA A 163 19.41 21.68 9.40
CA ALA A 163 18.94 21.06 10.63
C ALA A 163 18.86 19.53 10.51
N SER A 164 18.52 19.00 9.33
CA SER A 164 18.47 17.54 9.10
C SER A 164 19.82 16.84 9.28
N GLY A 165 20.94 17.56 9.19
CA GLY A 165 22.28 17.06 9.45
C GLY A 165 22.56 16.74 10.93
N LYS A 166 21.78 17.33 11.84
CA LYS A 166 21.99 17.25 13.30
C LYS A 166 21.02 16.30 14.01
N LEU A 167 20.03 15.78 13.30
CA LEU A 167 19.03 14.90 13.88
C LEU A 167 19.63 13.52 14.21
N PRO A 168 19.21 12.85 15.28
CA PRO A 168 19.59 11.46 15.50
C PRO A 168 19.04 10.54 14.38
N PRO A 169 19.59 9.33 14.20
CA PRO A 169 18.99 8.34 13.32
C PRO A 169 17.60 7.92 13.84
N PHE A 170 16.78 7.31 12.96
CA PHE A 170 15.37 7.01 13.25
C PHE A 170 15.15 6.09 14.46
N TRP A 171 16.12 5.23 14.80
CA TRP A 171 16.04 4.38 16.00
C TRP A 171 16.29 5.12 17.31
N ALA A 172 16.91 6.30 17.25
CA ALA A 172 17.20 7.16 18.38
C ALA A 172 16.27 8.40 18.44
N SER A 173 15.39 8.58 17.44
CA SER A 173 14.53 9.77 17.30
C SER A 173 13.24 9.73 18.13
N GLY A 174 13.13 8.83 19.12
CA GLY A 174 11.93 8.70 19.95
C GLY A 174 11.85 9.76 21.07
N LEU A 175 10.65 10.29 21.31
CA LEU A 175 10.37 11.01 22.56
C LEU A 175 10.35 10.00 23.73
N PRO A 176 10.90 10.33 24.92
CA PRO A 176 10.73 9.52 26.11
C PRO A 176 9.23 9.47 26.44
N ARG A 177 8.55 8.39 26.08
CA ARG A 177 7.14 8.25 26.42
C ARG A 177 7.05 7.70 27.85
N PRO A 178 6.19 8.26 28.73
CA PRO A 178 5.92 7.62 29.99
C PRO A 178 5.43 6.20 29.71
N VAL A 179 6.13 5.22 30.28
CA VAL A 179 5.75 3.81 30.27
C VAL A 179 4.28 3.75 30.71
N ARG A 180 3.36 3.30 29.84
CA ARG A 180 2.00 2.99 30.28
C ARG A 180 2.13 2.06 31.49
N ALA A 181 1.47 2.44 32.59
CA ALA A 181 1.64 1.85 33.91
C ALA A 181 1.71 0.31 33.85
N ARG A 182 2.57 -0.26 34.70
CA ARG A 182 2.69 -1.71 34.90
C ARG A 182 1.31 -2.33 34.98
N ASP A 183 0.93 -3.10 33.96
CA ASP A 183 -0.10 -4.11 34.15
C ASP A 183 0.56 -5.24 34.95
N ASP A 184 0.44 -5.18 36.29
CA ASP A 184 0.86 -6.24 37.24
C ASP A 184 -0.02 -7.51 37.10
N HIS A 185 -0.50 -7.78 35.90
CA HIS A 185 -1.22 -9.01 35.61
C HIS A 185 -0.21 -10.15 35.49
N PRO A 186 -0.36 -11.24 36.26
CA PRO A 186 0.52 -12.39 36.16
C PRO A 186 0.59 -12.89 34.72
N LEU A 187 1.78 -13.33 34.30
CA LEU A 187 2.00 -13.95 32.99
C LEU A 187 0.89 -14.98 32.73
N PRO A 188 0.19 -14.92 31.58
CA PRO A 188 -0.89 -15.86 31.31
C PRO A 188 -0.33 -17.29 31.28
N THR A 189 -0.78 -18.11 32.23
CA THR A 189 -0.59 -19.55 32.23
C THR A 189 -1.66 -20.21 31.34
N VAL A 190 -1.50 -21.47 30.96
CA VAL A 190 -2.52 -22.22 30.18
C VAL A 190 -3.89 -22.21 30.87
N ALA A 191 -3.91 -22.23 32.21
CA ALA A 191 -5.13 -22.11 33.00
C ALA A 191 -5.77 -20.71 32.87
N ASN A 192 -4.96 -19.65 32.86
CA ASN A 192 -5.43 -18.28 32.66
C ASN A 192 -5.85 -18.02 31.21
N ALA A 193 -5.28 -18.69 30.21
CA ALA A 193 -5.67 -18.53 28.81
C ALA A 193 -7.08 -19.10 28.53
N ALA A 194 -7.43 -20.23 29.14
CA ALA A 194 -8.79 -20.78 29.09
C ALA A 194 -9.79 -19.90 29.85
N ALA A 195 -9.41 -19.41 31.04
CA ALA A 195 -10.22 -18.45 31.79
C ALA A 195 -10.41 -17.14 31.04
N MET A 196 -9.37 -16.61 30.39
CA MET A 196 -9.43 -15.40 29.56
C MET A 196 -10.24 -15.61 28.27
N ALA A 197 -10.21 -16.79 27.65
CA ALA A 197 -11.09 -17.12 26.54
C ALA A 197 -12.56 -17.14 26.99
N VAL A 198 -12.84 -17.73 28.15
CA VAL A 198 -14.18 -17.76 28.78
C VAL A 198 -14.62 -16.36 29.23
N GLU A 199 -13.70 -15.53 29.72
CA GLU A 199 -13.99 -14.18 30.22
C GLU A 199 -14.13 -13.17 29.06
N ALA A 200 -13.36 -13.33 27.99
CA ALA A 200 -13.59 -12.66 26.71
C ALA A 200 -14.96 -13.05 26.14
N LEU A 201 -15.33 -14.33 26.16
CA LEU A 201 -16.67 -14.81 25.77
C LEU A 201 -17.79 -14.26 26.68
N ARG A 202 -17.56 -14.14 27.99
CA ARG A 202 -18.55 -13.60 28.96
C ARG A 202 -18.71 -12.08 28.87
N GLY A 203 -17.62 -11.34 28.72
CA GLY A 203 -17.64 -9.90 28.45
C GLY A 203 -18.26 -9.55 27.09
N GLN A 204 -18.21 -10.49 26.13
CA GLN A 204 -18.80 -10.36 24.79
C GLN A 204 -20.32 -10.48 24.76
N ALA A 205 -20.99 -11.09 25.74
CA ALA A 205 -22.44 -11.34 25.72
C ALA A 205 -23.29 -10.06 25.49
N ARG A 206 -22.80 -8.88 25.93
CA ARG A 206 -23.48 -7.58 25.72
C ARG A 206 -23.34 -7.03 24.29
N THR A 207 -22.36 -7.48 23.52
CA THR A 207 -22.08 -7.03 22.14
C THR A 207 -22.57 -8.01 21.06
N VAL A 208 -22.86 -9.26 21.44
CA VAL A 208 -23.34 -10.33 20.55
C VAL A 208 -24.57 -9.93 19.74
N PRO A 209 -25.64 -9.32 20.30
CA PRO A 209 -26.81 -8.94 19.49
C PRO A 209 -26.49 -7.92 18.40
N GLN A 210 -25.61 -6.96 18.68
CA GLN A 210 -25.20 -5.93 17.72
C GLN A 210 -24.33 -6.51 16.60
N LEU A 211 -23.44 -7.45 16.93
CA LEU A 211 -22.63 -8.17 15.94
C LEU A 211 -23.48 -9.10 15.06
N VAL A 212 -24.47 -9.79 15.64
CA VAL A 212 -25.42 -10.64 14.90
C VAL A 212 -26.27 -9.80 13.94
N VAL A 213 -26.72 -8.60 14.33
CA VAL A 213 -27.43 -7.69 13.42
C VAL A 213 -26.53 -7.16 12.32
N ALA A 214 -25.28 -6.78 12.63
CA ALA A 214 -24.31 -6.31 11.64
C ALA A 214 -23.98 -7.40 10.60
N PHE A 215 -23.67 -8.61 11.05
CA PHE A 215 -23.46 -9.77 10.18
C PHE A 215 -24.75 -10.17 9.44
N GLY A 216 -25.91 -10.07 10.09
CA GLY A 216 -27.20 -10.33 9.46
C GLY A 216 -27.53 -9.35 8.32
N ARG A 217 -27.20 -8.06 8.46
CA ARG A 217 -27.34 -7.06 7.36
C ARG A 217 -26.37 -7.35 6.22
N MET A 218 -25.14 -7.70 6.55
CA MET A 218 -24.11 -8.07 5.60
C MET A 218 -24.46 -9.34 4.81
N LEU A 219 -25.02 -10.35 5.47
CA LEU A 219 -25.56 -11.56 4.85
C LEU A 219 -26.86 -11.31 4.08
N LYS A 220 -27.75 -10.41 4.53
CA LYS A 220 -28.93 -10.00 3.76
C LYS A 220 -28.57 -9.27 2.46
N GLY A 221 -27.38 -8.65 2.38
CA GLY A 221 -26.81 -8.15 1.14
C GLY A 221 -26.48 -9.24 0.11
N LEU A 222 -26.46 -10.53 0.50
CA LEU A 222 -26.40 -11.66 -0.43
C LEU A 222 -27.71 -11.71 -1.24
N GLY A 223 -27.70 -11.08 -2.42
CA GLY A 223 -28.77 -11.19 -3.42
C GLY A 223 -29.63 -9.94 -3.61
N THR A 224 -29.43 -8.86 -2.85
CA THR A 224 -30.26 -7.63 -2.99
C THR A 224 -29.73 -6.63 -4.02
N GLY A 225 -28.53 -6.82 -4.57
CA GLY A 225 -27.96 -5.92 -5.59
C GLY A 225 -27.63 -4.50 -5.09
N GLU A 226 -27.70 -4.23 -3.78
CA GLU A 226 -27.53 -2.91 -3.15
C GLU A 226 -26.06 -2.41 -3.09
N GLY A 227 -25.21 -2.79 -4.05
CA GLY A 227 -23.84 -2.27 -4.19
C GLY A 227 -22.82 -2.70 -3.11
N MET A 228 -23.25 -3.46 -2.09
CA MET A 228 -22.39 -3.97 -1.02
C MET A 228 -21.72 -5.29 -1.43
N VAL A 229 -20.39 -5.33 -1.38
CA VAL A 229 -19.62 -6.55 -1.61
C VAL A 229 -19.54 -7.38 -0.33
N VAL A 230 -19.95 -8.64 -0.40
CA VAL A 230 -19.86 -9.58 0.72
C VAL A 230 -18.49 -10.28 0.69
N PRO A 231 -17.75 -10.36 1.81
CA PRO A 231 -16.51 -11.12 1.86
C PRO A 231 -16.73 -12.59 1.57
N PHE A 232 -15.68 -13.24 1.08
CA PHE A 232 -15.66 -14.68 0.73
C PHE A 232 -16.55 -15.07 -0.45
N THR A 233 -17.18 -14.11 -1.16
CA THR A 233 -17.86 -14.33 -2.45
C THR A 233 -17.04 -13.87 -3.64
N SER A 234 -15.84 -13.34 -3.40
CA SER A 234 -14.96 -12.78 -4.44
C SER A 234 -14.56 -13.84 -5.48
N PRO A 235 -14.41 -13.46 -6.77
CA PRO A 235 -14.02 -14.40 -7.82
C PRO A 235 -12.63 -14.96 -7.55
N GLN A 236 -12.31 -16.14 -8.09
CA GLN A 236 -10.95 -16.64 -8.11
C GLN A 236 -10.20 -16.09 -9.33
N SER A 237 -8.93 -15.77 -9.14
CA SER A 237 -7.97 -15.40 -10.19
C SER A 237 -6.58 -15.87 -9.76
N MET A 238 -5.58 -15.66 -10.61
CA MET A 238 -4.16 -15.87 -10.31
C MET A 238 -3.69 -15.11 -9.06
N LEU A 239 -4.41 -14.07 -8.64
CA LEU A 239 -4.13 -13.33 -7.40
C LEU A 239 -4.42 -14.15 -6.14
N ASN A 240 -5.21 -15.23 -6.21
CA ASN A 240 -5.83 -15.84 -5.03
C ASN A 240 -5.35 -17.26 -4.71
N GLY A 241 -4.27 -17.68 -5.38
CA GLY A 241 -3.60 -18.94 -5.07
C GLY A 241 -2.64 -18.84 -3.88
N ARG A 242 -1.88 -19.93 -3.68
CA ARG A 242 -0.76 -19.94 -2.73
C ARG A 242 0.44 -19.18 -3.30
N VAL A 243 1.00 -18.30 -2.48
CA VAL A 243 2.27 -17.62 -2.75
C VAL A 243 3.50 -18.46 -2.38
N ARG A 244 4.66 -18.01 -2.85
CA ARG A 244 6.01 -18.52 -2.56
C ARG A 244 6.84 -17.43 -1.90
N GLU A 245 8.07 -17.73 -1.53
CA GLU A 245 8.98 -16.88 -0.74
C GLU A 245 9.41 -15.62 -1.51
N LYS A 246 9.72 -15.75 -2.80
CA LYS A 246 10.28 -14.66 -3.60
C LYS A 246 9.23 -13.58 -3.91
N ARG A 247 9.63 -12.32 -3.82
CA ARG A 247 8.82 -11.13 -4.10
C ARG A 247 9.29 -10.42 -5.37
N ARG A 248 8.36 -9.74 -6.02
CA ARG A 248 8.60 -8.67 -7.00
C ARG A 248 8.17 -7.35 -6.35
N PHE A 249 8.89 -6.30 -6.69
CA PHE A 249 8.53 -4.95 -6.31
C PHE A 249 8.56 -4.04 -7.53
N ALA A 250 7.62 -3.10 -7.58
CA ALA A 250 7.57 -2.04 -8.58
C ALA A 250 6.98 -0.77 -7.96
N THR A 251 7.32 0.35 -8.56
CA THR A 251 6.99 1.70 -8.10
C THR A 251 6.30 2.47 -9.22
N GLN A 252 5.41 3.39 -8.86
CA GLN A 252 4.86 4.39 -9.78
C GLN A 252 4.56 5.66 -9.00
N GLN A 253 4.73 6.83 -9.59
CA GLN A 253 4.48 8.12 -8.94
C GLN A 253 3.60 8.99 -9.82
N PHE A 254 2.55 9.56 -9.25
CA PHE A 254 1.70 10.53 -9.93
C PHE A 254 1.67 11.86 -9.18
N PRO A 255 1.64 13.01 -9.87
CA PRO A 255 1.40 14.30 -9.23
C PRO A 255 0.04 14.30 -8.52
N MET A 256 0.01 14.68 -7.24
CA MET A 256 -1.23 14.77 -6.46
C MET A 256 -2.23 15.75 -7.08
N GLU A 257 -1.74 16.83 -7.68
CA GLU A 257 -2.58 17.81 -8.35
C GLU A 257 -3.34 17.19 -9.52
N ARG A 258 -2.68 16.37 -10.35
CA ARG A 258 -3.29 15.64 -11.46
C ARG A 258 -4.44 14.76 -10.97
N LEU A 259 -4.20 13.98 -9.92
CA LEU A 259 -5.21 13.11 -9.33
C LEU A 259 -6.37 13.90 -8.68
N ARG A 260 -6.08 15.02 -8.00
CA ARG A 260 -7.09 15.89 -7.38
C ARG A 260 -7.94 16.61 -8.44
N ASN A 261 -7.35 17.04 -9.55
CA ASN A 261 -8.06 17.61 -10.69
C ASN A 261 -9.05 16.60 -11.27
N LEU A 262 -8.61 15.37 -11.48
CA LEU A 262 -9.48 14.28 -11.93
C LEU A 262 -10.60 13.99 -10.93
N ALA A 263 -10.28 13.89 -9.63
CA ALA A 263 -11.26 13.65 -8.59
C ALA A 263 -12.36 14.73 -8.56
N ARG A 264 -11.97 16.01 -8.71
CA ARG A 264 -12.92 17.13 -8.84
C ARG A 264 -13.77 17.02 -10.10
N ALA A 265 -13.16 16.76 -11.25
CA ALA A 265 -13.88 16.63 -12.53
C ALA A 265 -14.88 15.46 -12.54
N ALA A 266 -14.58 14.40 -11.78
CA ALA A 266 -15.43 13.22 -11.64
C ALA A 266 -16.36 13.26 -10.41
N GLU A 267 -16.35 14.36 -9.64
CA GLU A 267 -17.13 14.52 -8.41
C GLU A 267 -16.98 13.32 -7.44
N CYS A 268 -15.73 12.91 -7.21
CA CYS A 268 -15.39 11.77 -6.35
C CYS A 268 -14.20 12.10 -5.44
N THR A 269 -13.86 11.17 -4.54
CA THR A 269 -12.70 11.31 -3.65
C THR A 269 -11.42 10.87 -4.33
N LEU A 270 -10.27 11.33 -3.82
CA LEU A 270 -8.96 10.87 -4.29
C LEU A 270 -8.80 9.33 -4.17
N ASN A 271 -9.36 8.72 -3.13
CA ASN A 271 -9.33 7.26 -2.97
C ASN A 271 -10.10 6.55 -4.08
N ASP A 272 -11.22 7.11 -4.55
CA ASP A 272 -11.99 6.51 -5.66
C ASP A 272 -11.16 6.53 -6.95
N VAL A 273 -10.43 7.61 -7.21
CA VAL A 273 -9.49 7.71 -8.34
C VAL A 273 -8.37 6.67 -8.23
N VAL A 274 -7.74 6.54 -7.05
CA VAL A 274 -6.67 5.54 -6.81
C VAL A 274 -7.19 4.12 -7.08
N LEU A 275 -8.38 3.78 -6.58
CA LEU A 275 -9.00 2.48 -6.81
C LEU A 275 -9.35 2.26 -8.28
N ALA A 276 -9.81 3.29 -8.99
CA ALA A 276 -10.11 3.20 -10.43
C ALA A 276 -8.85 3.00 -11.28
N ILE A 277 -7.74 3.66 -10.95
CA ILE A 277 -6.43 3.43 -11.57
C ILE A 277 -5.99 1.98 -11.36
N CYS A 278 -6.04 1.49 -10.12
CA CYS A 278 -5.72 0.10 -9.80
C CYS A 278 -6.64 -0.89 -10.52
N GLY A 279 -7.94 -0.63 -10.55
CA GLY A 279 -8.94 -1.46 -11.24
C GLY A 279 -8.67 -1.55 -12.75
N GLY A 280 -8.38 -0.42 -13.40
CA GLY A 280 -8.02 -0.41 -14.83
C GLY A 280 -6.69 -1.12 -15.12
N ALA A 281 -5.68 -0.89 -14.28
CA ALA A 281 -4.39 -1.56 -14.40
C ALA A 281 -4.51 -3.09 -14.23
N LEU A 282 -5.28 -3.54 -13.22
CA LEU A 282 -5.51 -4.95 -12.95
C LEU A 282 -6.36 -5.61 -14.03
N ARG A 283 -7.40 -4.92 -14.54
CA ARG A 283 -8.21 -5.41 -15.66
C ARG A 283 -7.31 -5.76 -16.84
N ARG A 284 -6.52 -4.79 -17.31
CA ARG A 284 -5.59 -5.00 -18.42
C ARG A 284 -4.57 -6.11 -18.13
N PHE A 285 -4.02 -6.13 -16.92
CA PHE A 285 -3.03 -7.13 -16.52
C PHE A 285 -3.56 -8.57 -16.59
N LEU A 286 -4.80 -8.79 -16.15
CA LEU A 286 -5.45 -10.11 -16.17
C LEU A 286 -6.01 -10.46 -17.55
N GLU A 287 -6.52 -9.47 -18.29
CA GLU A 287 -7.05 -9.67 -19.65
C GLU A 287 -5.94 -10.13 -20.61
N GLU A 288 -4.76 -9.50 -20.58
CA GLU A 288 -3.60 -9.93 -21.37
C GLU A 288 -3.08 -11.34 -21.00
N ARG A 289 -3.53 -11.89 -19.87
CA ARG A 289 -3.17 -13.24 -19.39
C ARG A 289 -4.29 -14.26 -19.56
N GLY A 290 -5.45 -13.85 -20.08
CA GLY A 290 -6.63 -14.72 -20.18
C GLY A 290 -7.19 -15.17 -18.83
N ASP A 291 -6.94 -14.39 -17.76
CA ASP A 291 -7.31 -14.72 -16.38
C ASP A 291 -8.23 -13.65 -15.76
N LEU A 292 -8.80 -12.75 -16.56
CA LEU A 292 -9.79 -11.78 -16.10
C LEU A 292 -11.11 -12.50 -15.77
N PRO A 293 -11.57 -12.52 -14.50
CA PRO A 293 -12.83 -13.17 -14.17
C PRO A 293 -14.04 -12.41 -14.74
N ALA A 294 -15.14 -13.12 -14.97
CA ALA A 294 -16.40 -12.52 -15.42
C ALA A 294 -17.03 -11.57 -14.40
N GLN A 295 -16.78 -11.81 -13.11
CA GLN A 295 -17.17 -10.91 -12.02
C GLN A 295 -16.01 -9.98 -11.68
N SER A 296 -16.30 -8.74 -11.27
CA SER A 296 -15.25 -7.83 -10.80
C SER A 296 -14.41 -8.43 -9.66
N LEU A 297 -13.11 -8.14 -9.69
CA LEU A 297 -12.27 -8.24 -8.51
C LEU A 297 -12.79 -7.33 -7.40
N THR A 298 -12.50 -7.72 -6.16
CA THR A 298 -12.81 -6.96 -4.96
C THR A 298 -11.53 -6.56 -4.25
N THR A 299 -11.57 -5.41 -3.58
CA THR A 299 -10.45 -4.88 -2.80
C THR A 299 -10.81 -4.73 -1.34
N GLY A 300 -9.91 -5.16 -0.46
CA GLY A 300 -9.96 -4.82 0.96
C GLY A 300 -9.19 -3.53 1.17
N ILE A 301 -9.86 -2.53 1.73
CA ILE A 301 -9.29 -1.20 1.99
C ILE A 301 -9.14 -1.06 3.51
N PRO A 302 -7.90 -1.02 4.02
CA PRO A 302 -7.63 -0.75 5.42
C PRO A 302 -8.16 0.63 5.82
N VAL A 303 -8.87 0.72 6.93
CA VAL A 303 -9.28 1.99 7.55
C VAL A 303 -8.88 2.00 9.02
N SER A 304 -8.27 3.11 9.45
CA SER A 304 -7.83 3.27 10.83
C SER A 304 -9.04 3.33 11.77
N VAL A 305 -8.96 2.59 12.87
CA VAL A 305 -9.93 2.68 13.98
C VAL A 305 -9.35 3.38 15.21
N ARG A 306 -8.15 3.95 15.05
CA ARG A 306 -7.40 4.65 16.11
C ARG A 306 -8.01 6.03 16.38
N PRO A 307 -8.18 6.44 17.64
CA PRO A 307 -8.48 7.83 17.99
C PRO A 307 -7.38 8.76 17.45
N ILE A 308 -7.76 9.96 17.00
CA ILE A 308 -6.84 10.94 16.38
C ILE A 308 -5.66 11.29 17.30
N ASP A 309 -5.87 11.25 18.62
CA ASP A 309 -4.94 11.74 19.63
C ASP A 309 -4.00 10.64 20.20
N ASP A 310 -4.12 9.39 19.75
CA ASP A 310 -3.32 8.26 20.27
C ASP A 310 -2.14 7.90 19.35
N GLU A 311 -0.91 8.30 19.70
CA GLU A 311 0.30 7.90 18.98
C GLU A 311 0.83 6.48 19.35
N GLY A 312 0.03 5.63 20.00
CA GLY A 312 0.47 4.32 20.52
C GLY A 312 1.00 3.33 19.45
N SER A 313 1.86 2.39 19.86
CA SER A 313 2.33 1.27 19.02
C SER A 313 1.28 0.16 18.88
N GLY A 314 1.36 -0.65 17.82
CA GLY A 314 0.51 -1.82 17.56
C GLY A 314 -0.65 -1.57 16.57
N ASN A 315 -1.23 -2.65 16.04
CA ASN A 315 -2.22 -2.58 14.96
C ASN A 315 -3.60 -2.07 15.41
N ALA A 316 -4.17 -1.10 14.67
CA ALA A 316 -5.49 -0.53 14.91
C ALA A 316 -6.24 -0.22 13.59
N ILE A 317 -6.51 -1.26 12.81
CA ILE A 317 -7.07 -1.16 11.45
C ILE A 317 -8.26 -2.12 11.31
N THR A 318 -9.32 -1.72 10.60
CA THR A 318 -10.37 -2.60 10.07
C THR A 318 -10.42 -2.55 8.54
N PHE A 319 -11.25 -3.38 7.88
CA PHE A 319 -11.36 -3.40 6.42
C PHE A 319 -12.76 -3.02 5.96
N VAL A 320 -12.83 -2.19 4.91
CA VAL A 320 -14.01 -2.10 4.04
C VAL A 320 -13.72 -2.88 2.75
N ILE A 321 -14.75 -3.50 2.17
CA ILE A 321 -14.61 -4.27 0.93
C ILE A 321 -15.41 -3.58 -0.17
N ALA A 322 -14.78 -3.35 -1.31
CA ALA A 322 -15.40 -2.69 -2.46
C ALA A 322 -15.06 -3.41 -3.78
N THR A 323 -15.89 -3.18 -4.80
CA THR A 323 -15.57 -3.60 -6.18
C THR A 323 -14.43 -2.77 -6.77
N LEU A 324 -13.68 -3.35 -7.70
CA LEU A 324 -12.73 -2.66 -8.57
C LEU A 324 -13.27 -2.41 -9.99
N GLY A 325 -14.51 -2.82 -10.27
CA GLY A 325 -15.16 -2.75 -11.59
C GLY A 325 -14.32 -3.34 -12.72
N THR A 326 -13.55 -4.41 -12.46
CA THR A 326 -12.64 -4.98 -13.48
C THR A 326 -13.37 -5.65 -14.62
N ASP A 327 -14.64 -6.02 -14.43
CA ASP A 327 -15.58 -6.51 -15.44
C ASP A 327 -16.12 -5.39 -16.34
N ILE A 328 -16.09 -4.12 -15.90
CA ILE A 328 -16.57 -2.96 -16.64
C ILE A 328 -15.49 -2.42 -17.57
N VAL A 329 -15.78 -2.32 -18.87
CA VAL A 329 -14.85 -1.82 -19.90
C VAL A 329 -14.71 -0.30 -19.84
N ASP A 330 -15.82 0.44 -19.76
CA ASP A 330 -15.80 1.91 -19.76
C ASP A 330 -15.26 2.47 -18.43
N ALA A 331 -14.24 3.33 -18.50
CA ALA A 331 -13.57 3.88 -17.32
C ALA A 331 -14.47 4.79 -16.47
N ARG A 332 -15.45 5.48 -17.08
CA ARG A 332 -16.40 6.34 -16.36
C ARG A 332 -17.40 5.49 -15.57
N GLU A 333 -17.96 4.47 -16.21
CA GLU A 333 -18.85 3.50 -15.56
C GLU A 333 -18.12 2.73 -14.44
N ARG A 334 -16.86 2.33 -14.68
CA ARG A 334 -16.01 1.69 -13.69
C ARG A 334 -15.82 2.56 -12.45
N LEU A 335 -15.47 3.83 -12.63
CA LEU A 335 -15.31 4.78 -11.51
C LEU A 335 -16.62 4.98 -10.74
N ALA A 336 -17.75 5.08 -11.44
CA ALA A 336 -19.06 5.21 -10.80
C ALA A 336 -19.40 3.98 -9.93
N ALA A 337 -19.16 2.76 -10.44
CA ALA A 337 -19.38 1.53 -9.69
C ALA A 337 -18.48 1.41 -8.46
N ILE A 338 -17.20 1.79 -8.58
CA ILE A 338 -16.26 1.83 -7.46
C ILE A 338 -16.73 2.81 -6.39
N ARG A 339 -17.04 4.06 -6.78
CA ARG A 339 -17.50 5.12 -5.87
C ARG A 339 -18.73 4.66 -5.09
N GLU A 340 -19.69 4.05 -5.78
CA GLU A 340 -20.92 3.58 -5.14
C GLU A 340 -20.63 2.46 -4.13
N SER A 341 -19.84 1.47 -4.52
CA SER A 341 -19.45 0.36 -3.64
C SER A 341 -18.69 0.85 -2.39
N VAL A 342 -17.74 1.78 -2.56
CA VAL A 342 -16.99 2.38 -1.46
C VAL A 342 -17.91 3.17 -0.53
N ARG A 343 -18.88 3.93 -1.08
CA ARG A 343 -19.86 4.69 -0.29
C ARG A 343 -20.69 3.77 0.60
N HIS A 344 -21.22 2.68 0.05
CA HIS A 344 -21.98 1.68 0.80
C HIS A 344 -21.14 0.99 1.88
N ALA A 345 -19.92 0.57 1.55
CA ALA A 345 -19.04 -0.12 2.48
C ALA A 345 -18.61 0.79 3.65
N LYS A 346 -18.29 2.06 3.37
CA LYS A 346 -17.98 3.06 4.40
C LYS A 346 -19.18 3.35 5.30
N ALA A 347 -20.38 3.52 4.73
CA ALA A 347 -21.59 3.77 5.50
C ALA A 347 -21.91 2.62 6.47
N HIS A 348 -21.69 1.37 6.04
CA HIS A 348 -21.82 0.20 6.92
C HIS A 348 -20.86 0.28 8.11
N VAL A 349 -19.56 0.48 7.86
CA VAL A 349 -18.55 0.56 8.93
C VAL A 349 -18.79 1.75 9.86
N GLN A 350 -19.19 2.91 9.32
CA GLN A 350 -19.52 4.10 10.12
C GLN A 350 -20.77 3.93 10.98
N SER A 351 -21.68 3.01 10.62
CA SER A 351 -22.87 2.71 11.43
C SER A 351 -22.55 1.85 12.67
N LEU A 352 -21.35 1.28 12.75
CA LEU A 352 -20.95 0.43 13.88
C LEU A 352 -20.51 1.28 15.07
N PRO A 353 -20.89 0.91 16.31
CA PRO A 353 -20.38 1.59 17.49
C PRO A 353 -18.86 1.45 17.60
N ARG A 354 -18.14 2.54 17.90
CA ARG A 354 -16.67 2.55 17.99
C ARG A 354 -16.13 1.47 18.93
N GLN A 355 -16.79 1.24 20.06
CA GLN A 355 -16.41 0.23 21.05
C GLN A 355 -16.52 -1.23 20.55
N ALA A 356 -17.26 -1.47 19.46
CA ALA A 356 -17.45 -2.79 18.86
C ALA A 356 -16.51 -3.05 17.65
N MET A 357 -15.73 -2.04 17.24
CA MET A 357 -14.92 -2.10 16.01
C MET A 357 -13.84 -3.19 16.05
N LEU A 358 -13.21 -3.40 17.21
CA LEU A 358 -12.20 -4.43 17.36
C LEU A 358 -12.82 -5.83 17.23
N GLN A 359 -13.95 -6.08 17.89
CA GLN A 359 -14.66 -7.37 17.80
C GLN A 359 -15.19 -7.62 16.39
N TYR A 360 -15.75 -6.60 15.75
CA TYR A 360 -16.18 -6.66 14.35
C TYR A 360 -15.00 -7.07 13.46
N THR A 361 -13.84 -6.43 13.61
CA THR A 361 -12.65 -6.72 12.81
C THR A 361 -12.15 -8.15 13.04
N VAL A 362 -12.07 -8.59 14.30
CA VAL A 362 -11.66 -9.96 14.64
C VAL A 362 -12.60 -10.97 14.00
N LEU A 363 -13.92 -10.78 14.11
CA LEU A 363 -14.91 -11.68 13.54
C LEU A 363 -14.85 -11.69 12.00
N LEU A 364 -14.67 -10.51 11.40
CA LEU A 364 -14.51 -10.33 9.96
C LEU A 364 -13.26 -11.07 9.43
N MET A 365 -12.12 -10.99 10.12
CA MET A 365 -10.88 -11.62 9.71
C MET A 365 -10.71 -13.08 10.15
N ALA A 366 -11.48 -13.56 11.14
CA ALA A 366 -11.31 -14.88 11.75
C ALA A 366 -11.30 -16.03 10.73
N PRO A 367 -12.19 -16.10 9.71
CA PRO A 367 -12.12 -17.17 8.72
C PRO A 367 -10.82 -17.15 7.92
N THR A 368 -10.34 -15.97 7.52
CA THR A 368 -9.06 -15.81 6.82
C THR A 368 -7.91 -16.30 7.70
N ILE A 369 -7.84 -15.84 8.95
CA ILE A 369 -6.81 -16.27 9.92
C ILE A 369 -6.85 -17.79 10.11
N LEU A 370 -8.04 -18.38 10.28
CA LEU A 370 -8.20 -19.83 10.42
C LEU A 370 -7.69 -20.59 9.18
N THR A 371 -7.95 -20.10 7.97
CA THR A 371 -7.44 -20.75 6.76
C THR A 371 -5.91 -20.71 6.68
N LEU A 372 -5.29 -19.61 7.13
CA LEU A 372 -3.83 -19.47 7.17
C LEU A 372 -3.22 -20.40 8.20
N LEU A 373 -3.77 -20.44 9.42
CA LEU A 373 -3.28 -21.29 10.52
C LEU A 373 -3.43 -22.80 10.23
N THR A 374 -4.47 -23.20 9.50
CA THR A 374 -4.71 -24.60 9.11
C THR A 374 -3.97 -25.00 7.83
N GLY A 375 -3.25 -24.07 7.20
CA GLY A 375 -2.48 -24.32 5.97
C GLY A 375 -3.31 -24.47 4.70
N ILE A 376 -4.63 -24.27 4.75
CA ILE A 376 -5.53 -24.28 3.58
C ILE A 376 -5.65 -22.90 2.89
N GLY A 377 -5.01 -21.86 3.43
CA GLY A 377 -4.97 -20.53 2.84
C GLY A 377 -4.57 -20.56 1.36
N GLY A 378 -5.25 -19.75 0.54
CA GLY A 378 -5.11 -19.74 -0.92
C GLY A 378 -5.70 -20.95 -1.64
N ARG A 379 -6.50 -21.79 -0.95
CA ARG A 379 -7.32 -22.86 -1.56
C ARG A 379 -8.83 -22.64 -1.43
N THR A 380 -9.24 -21.62 -0.69
CA THR A 380 -10.64 -21.24 -0.51
C THR A 380 -10.94 -19.95 -1.28
N ARG A 381 -12.21 -19.57 -1.36
CA ARG A 381 -12.57 -18.24 -1.88
C ARG A 381 -11.97 -17.17 -0.98
N PRO A 382 -11.29 -16.16 -1.56
CA PRO A 382 -10.65 -15.11 -0.77
C PRO A 382 -11.72 -14.20 -0.17
N MET A 383 -11.41 -13.64 1.00
CA MET A 383 -12.22 -12.60 1.61
C MET A 383 -12.42 -11.41 0.67
N PHE A 384 -11.33 -10.99 0.03
CA PHE A 384 -11.26 -10.04 -1.07
C PHE A 384 -10.01 -10.33 -1.91
N ASN A 385 -10.01 -9.98 -3.20
CA ASN A 385 -8.96 -10.42 -4.12
C ASN A 385 -7.59 -9.82 -3.82
N ILE A 386 -7.56 -8.56 -3.38
CA ILE A 386 -6.35 -7.74 -3.22
C ILE A 386 -6.52 -6.72 -2.10
N THR A 387 -5.45 -6.41 -1.39
CA THR A 387 -5.43 -5.24 -0.49
C THR A 387 -4.95 -4.02 -1.27
N ILE A 388 -5.73 -2.95 -1.23
CA ILE A 388 -5.31 -1.62 -1.70
C ILE A 388 -5.38 -0.64 -0.55
N SER A 389 -4.23 -0.11 -0.15
CA SER A 389 -4.10 0.83 0.96
C SER A 389 -3.64 2.20 0.46
N ASN A 390 -4.07 3.26 1.15
CA ASN A 390 -3.61 4.61 0.91
C ASN A 390 -3.25 5.27 2.25
N VAL A 391 -1.98 5.59 2.43
CA VAL A 391 -1.42 6.16 3.66
C VAL A 391 -1.16 7.66 3.45
N PRO A 392 -1.69 8.53 4.33
CA PRO A 392 -1.31 9.93 4.30
C PRO A 392 0.14 10.08 4.78
N GLY A 393 0.94 10.84 4.04
CA GLY A 393 2.29 11.21 4.43
C GLY A 393 2.47 12.74 4.42
N PRO A 394 3.71 13.21 4.63
CA PRO A 394 4.05 14.63 4.74
C PRO A 394 3.72 15.39 3.45
N ASP A 395 3.20 16.60 3.59
CA ASP A 395 2.91 17.52 2.49
C ASP A 395 4.10 18.40 2.10
N GLN A 396 5.03 18.62 3.03
CA GLN A 396 6.28 19.35 2.81
C GLN A 396 7.44 18.42 2.41
N THR A 397 8.39 18.96 1.65
CA THR A 397 9.68 18.31 1.40
C THR A 397 10.43 18.12 2.70
N LEU A 398 11.12 16.98 2.82
CA LEU A 398 11.90 16.60 3.99
C LEU A 398 13.31 16.26 3.55
N TYR A 399 14.26 16.49 4.45
CA TYR A 399 15.67 16.20 4.26
C TYR A 399 16.16 15.22 5.33
N PHE A 400 17.08 14.36 4.94
CA PHE A 400 17.79 13.42 5.80
C PHE A 400 19.29 13.59 5.59
N ARG A 401 20.02 14.06 6.62
CA ARG A 401 21.47 14.35 6.51
C ARG A 401 21.82 15.30 5.35
N GLY A 402 20.95 16.26 5.09
CA GLY A 402 21.05 17.23 3.99
C GLY A 402 20.59 16.69 2.64
N ALA A 403 20.32 15.39 2.51
CA ALA A 403 19.78 14.78 1.28
C ALA A 403 18.28 14.98 1.19
N GLU A 404 17.78 15.36 0.03
CA GLU A 404 16.36 15.61 -0.20
C GLU A 404 15.62 14.27 -0.39
N LEU A 405 14.59 14.01 0.40
CA LEU A 405 13.69 12.88 0.18
C LEU A 405 12.80 13.22 -1.03
N VAL A 406 12.77 12.35 -2.03
CA VAL A 406 12.05 12.59 -3.30
C VAL A 406 10.84 11.67 -3.49
N ALA A 407 10.85 10.51 -2.83
CA ALA A 407 9.74 9.56 -2.90
C ALA A 407 9.75 8.59 -1.71
N ILE A 408 8.56 8.13 -1.33
CA ILE A 408 8.35 7.09 -0.33
C ILE A 408 7.46 6.01 -0.94
N TYR A 409 7.99 4.81 -1.17
CA TYR A 409 7.23 3.69 -1.72
C TYR A 409 7.05 2.57 -0.69
N PRO A 410 5.81 2.29 -0.25
CA PRO A 410 5.54 1.22 0.70
C PRO A 410 5.69 -0.17 0.05
N ALA A 411 6.43 -1.06 0.70
CA ALA A 411 6.52 -2.48 0.37
C ALA A 411 5.69 -3.30 1.36
N SER A 412 4.47 -3.66 0.97
CA SER A 412 3.52 -4.30 1.88
C SER A 412 3.61 -5.84 1.87
N ILE A 413 2.73 -6.50 2.62
CA ILE A 413 2.68 -7.95 2.81
C ILE A 413 1.82 -8.59 1.73
N VAL A 414 2.25 -9.76 1.26
CA VAL A 414 1.42 -10.71 0.49
C VAL A 414 1.25 -11.98 1.30
N THR A 415 0.06 -12.57 1.23
CA THR A 415 -0.32 -13.77 2.00
C THR A 415 -0.90 -14.84 1.08
N HIS A 416 -1.05 -16.07 1.56
CA HIS A 416 -1.76 -17.10 0.80
C HIS A 416 -3.21 -16.64 0.55
N GLY A 417 -3.64 -16.66 -0.72
CA GLY A 417 -4.93 -16.09 -1.14
C GLY A 417 -4.85 -14.64 -1.64
N GLN A 418 -3.70 -13.97 -1.49
CA GLN A 418 -3.48 -12.58 -1.92
C GLN A 418 -2.04 -12.40 -2.39
N ALA A 419 -1.79 -12.74 -3.66
CA ALA A 419 -0.47 -12.73 -4.27
C ALA A 419 0.04 -11.33 -4.63
N LEU A 420 -0.80 -10.30 -4.54
CA LEU A 420 -0.48 -8.91 -4.82
C LEU A 420 -1.00 -8.02 -3.69
N ASN A 421 -0.24 -6.98 -3.39
CA ASN A 421 -0.66 -5.88 -2.54
C ASN A 421 -0.25 -4.57 -3.22
N ILE A 422 -1.16 -3.59 -3.25
CA ILE A 422 -0.87 -2.24 -3.73
C ILE A 422 -1.03 -1.29 -2.55
N THR A 423 0.04 -0.61 -2.18
CA THR A 423 -0.02 0.39 -1.11
C THR A 423 0.48 1.70 -1.65
N CYS A 424 -0.32 2.74 -1.47
CA CYS A 424 -0.01 4.10 -1.90
C CYS A 424 0.37 4.95 -0.69
N GLU A 425 1.27 5.90 -0.88
CA GLU A 425 1.61 6.90 0.12
C GLU A 425 1.77 8.28 -0.53
N SER A 426 1.08 9.26 0.05
CA SER A 426 1.24 10.65 -0.37
C SER A 426 2.49 11.27 0.25
N TYR A 427 3.28 11.98 -0.55
CA TYR A 427 4.48 12.69 -0.08
C TYR A 427 4.76 13.91 -0.96
N ALA A 428 4.97 15.08 -0.37
CA ALA A 428 5.45 16.29 -1.04
C ALA A 428 4.78 16.58 -2.41
N GLY A 429 3.44 16.52 -2.45
CA GLY A 429 2.67 16.79 -3.68
C GLY A 429 2.64 15.63 -4.69
N ALA A 430 3.14 14.44 -4.34
CA ALA A 430 3.07 13.22 -5.14
C ALA A 430 2.30 12.09 -4.44
N MET A 431 1.70 11.20 -5.21
CA MET A 431 1.15 9.93 -4.76
C MET A 431 2.05 8.80 -5.25
N ASN A 432 2.65 8.07 -4.32
CA ASN A 432 3.64 7.02 -4.59
C ASN A 432 2.98 5.65 -4.43
N PHE A 433 2.96 4.86 -5.48
CA PHE A 433 2.40 3.52 -5.51
C PHE A 433 3.52 2.49 -5.36
N GLY A 434 3.43 1.63 -4.35
CA GLY A 434 4.23 0.42 -4.21
C GLY A 434 3.42 -0.82 -4.57
N PHE A 435 3.92 -1.62 -5.50
CA PHE A 435 3.35 -2.90 -5.91
C PHE A 435 4.22 -4.01 -5.35
N THR A 436 3.73 -4.78 -4.37
CA THR A 436 4.43 -5.97 -3.85
C THR A 436 3.69 -7.22 -4.29
N GLY A 437 4.38 -8.10 -5.01
CA GLY A 437 3.78 -9.32 -5.55
C GLY A 437 4.60 -10.58 -5.29
N CYS A 438 3.96 -11.73 -5.25
CA CYS A 438 4.64 -13.02 -5.29
C CYS A 438 5.31 -13.20 -6.66
N HIS A 439 6.62 -13.44 -6.67
CA HIS A 439 7.41 -13.51 -7.89
C HIS A 439 6.96 -14.62 -8.84
N ALA A 440 6.61 -15.79 -8.28
CA ALA A 440 6.21 -16.96 -9.06
C ALA A 440 4.75 -16.85 -9.53
N SER A 441 3.86 -16.30 -8.71
CA SER A 441 2.44 -16.17 -9.05
C SER A 441 2.18 -15.06 -10.06
N LEU A 442 3.01 -14.00 -10.07
CA LEU A 442 2.78 -12.80 -10.88
C LEU A 442 3.98 -12.52 -11.80
N PRO A 443 4.17 -13.29 -12.88
CA PRO A 443 5.21 -13.01 -13.86
C PRO A 443 4.99 -11.62 -14.47
N SER A 444 6.07 -10.84 -14.54
CA SER A 444 6.07 -9.47 -15.07
C SER A 444 5.10 -8.52 -14.36
N MET A 445 4.90 -8.70 -13.05
CA MET A 445 4.08 -7.84 -12.19
C MET A 445 4.39 -6.34 -12.37
N GLN A 446 5.65 -5.99 -12.65
CA GLN A 446 6.08 -4.61 -12.85
C GLN A 446 5.31 -3.87 -13.96
N ARG A 447 4.69 -4.60 -14.91
CA ARG A 447 3.80 -4.02 -15.93
C ARG A 447 2.59 -3.30 -15.31
N LEU A 448 2.17 -3.63 -14.10
CA LEU A 448 1.11 -2.91 -13.38
C LEU A 448 1.45 -1.44 -13.16
N ALA A 449 2.71 -1.10 -12.89
CA ALA A 449 3.14 0.29 -12.75
C ALA A 449 2.95 1.08 -14.05
N VAL A 450 3.25 0.45 -15.20
CA VAL A 450 3.02 1.02 -16.54
C VAL A 450 1.53 1.12 -16.85
N TYR A 451 0.74 0.10 -16.49
CA TYR A 451 -0.69 0.08 -16.73
C TYR A 451 -1.46 1.07 -15.86
N ALA A 452 -0.94 1.41 -14.69
CA ALA A 452 -1.51 2.44 -13.84
C ALA A 452 -1.48 3.81 -14.54
N GLU A 453 -0.38 4.17 -15.23
CA GLU A 453 -0.34 5.41 -16.04
C GLU A 453 -1.34 5.35 -17.19
N GLY A 454 -1.43 4.22 -17.89
CA GLY A 454 -2.42 4.02 -18.95
C GLY A 454 -3.87 4.15 -18.44
N ALA A 455 -4.17 3.56 -17.28
CA ALA A 455 -5.49 3.62 -16.66
C ALA A 455 -5.84 5.05 -16.19
N LEU A 456 -4.86 5.81 -15.69
CA LEU A 456 -5.04 7.22 -15.37
C LEU A 456 -5.38 8.03 -16.63
N ALA A 457 -4.63 7.85 -17.72
CA ALA A 457 -4.90 8.53 -18.99
C ALA A 457 -6.28 8.16 -19.56
N GLU A 458 -6.69 6.90 -19.45
CA GLU A 458 -8.03 6.43 -19.84
C GLU A 458 -9.14 7.11 -19.03
N LEU A 459 -8.97 7.22 -17.71
CA LEU A 459 -9.90 7.91 -16.82
C LEU A 459 -9.99 9.40 -17.14
N GLU A 460 -8.86 10.07 -17.38
CA GLU A 460 -8.83 11.49 -17.77
C GLU A 460 -9.55 11.72 -19.09
N ALA A 461 -9.30 10.87 -20.09
CA ALA A 461 -9.99 10.93 -21.37
C ALA A 461 -11.50 10.68 -21.23
N ALA A 462 -11.90 9.74 -20.38
CA ALA A 462 -13.30 9.45 -20.10
C ALA A 462 -14.00 10.61 -19.39
N MET A 463 -13.29 11.38 -18.55
CA MET A 463 -13.82 12.55 -17.83
C MET A 463 -13.80 13.85 -18.64
N ALA A 464 -13.03 13.92 -19.72
CA ALA A 464 -12.96 15.09 -20.56
C ALA A 464 -14.36 15.50 -21.10
N PRO A 465 -14.68 16.79 -21.21
CA PRO A 465 -15.93 17.24 -21.81
C PRO A 465 -16.04 16.65 -23.21
N LYS A 466 -17.17 16.00 -23.53
CA LYS A 466 -17.43 15.57 -24.91
C LYS A 466 -17.40 16.82 -25.79
N ARG A 467 -16.35 16.96 -26.62
CA ARG A 467 -16.31 18.00 -27.65
C ARG A 467 -17.61 17.91 -28.43
N ALA A 468 -18.42 18.96 -28.40
CA ALA A 468 -19.62 19.03 -29.21
C ALA A 468 -19.19 18.76 -30.67
N ARG A 469 -19.66 17.66 -31.27
CA ARG A 469 -19.54 17.48 -32.71
C ARG A 469 -20.23 18.68 -33.33
N GLY A 470 -19.45 19.60 -33.87
CA GLY A 470 -19.99 20.73 -34.62
C GLY A 470 -20.96 20.17 -35.67
N LYS A 471 -22.18 20.68 -35.68
CA LYS A 471 -23.14 20.39 -36.75
C LYS A 471 -22.40 20.57 -38.08
N PRO A 472 -22.53 19.64 -39.06
CA PRO A 472 -22.02 19.88 -40.40
C PRO A 472 -22.60 21.21 -40.87
N ALA A 473 -21.75 22.15 -41.26
CA ALA A 473 -22.20 23.43 -41.78
C ALA A 473 -23.14 23.16 -42.94
N THR A 474 -24.41 23.56 -42.79
CA THR A 474 -25.39 23.53 -43.87
C THR A 474 -24.86 24.43 -44.97
N ALA A 475 -24.47 23.83 -46.10
CA ALA A 475 -24.09 24.55 -47.29
C ALA A 475 -25.26 25.46 -47.69
N LYS A 476 -25.04 26.79 -47.60
CA LYS A 476 -25.94 27.79 -48.15
C LYS A 476 -26.06 27.54 -49.65
N LYS A 477 -27.23 27.09 -50.12
CA LYS A 477 -27.63 27.21 -51.52
C LYS A 477 -27.67 28.70 -51.86
N GLY A 478 -26.67 29.15 -52.62
CA GLY A 478 -26.69 30.47 -53.25
C GLY A 478 -27.87 30.53 -54.22
N GLN A 479 -28.75 31.51 -54.01
CA GLN A 479 -29.72 31.95 -55.00
C GLN A 479 -28.96 32.54 -56.20
N GLY A 480 -29.36 32.12 -57.40
CA GLY A 480 -28.80 32.60 -58.65
C GLY A 480 -29.18 34.05 -58.95
N SER A 481 -28.28 34.71 -59.65
CA SER A 481 -28.60 35.74 -60.63
C SER A 481 -27.84 35.45 -61.92
N GLU A 482 -28.51 35.79 -63.02
CA GLU A 482 -28.43 35.32 -64.40
C GLU A 482 -27.16 35.66 -65.22
N PRO A 483 -27.03 35.09 -66.44
CA PRO A 483 -25.79 35.02 -67.19
C PRO A 483 -25.64 36.14 -68.22
N GLY A 484 -24.40 36.57 -68.48
CA GLY A 484 -24.10 37.54 -69.52
C GLY A 484 -22.68 37.44 -70.07
N GLY A 485 -22.55 36.95 -71.31
CA GLY A 485 -21.58 37.50 -72.26
C GLY A 485 -20.22 36.82 -72.42
N LYS A 486 -20.14 35.90 -73.39
CA LYS A 486 -19.08 35.69 -74.42
C LYS A 486 -17.69 36.34 -74.20
N ALA A 487 -16.60 35.56 -74.30
CA ALA A 487 -15.78 35.41 -75.52
C ALA A 487 -14.34 34.86 -75.27
N ALA A 488 -13.87 34.06 -76.26
CA ALA A 488 -12.48 33.79 -76.68
C ALA A 488 -11.51 33.07 -75.70
N ALA A 489 -11.16 31.81 -75.94
CA ALA A 489 -9.96 31.36 -76.70
C ALA A 489 -8.64 31.86 -76.05
N THR A 490 -7.63 31.05 -75.70
CA THR A 490 -6.79 30.29 -76.64
C THR A 490 -5.69 29.49 -75.88
N LYS A 491 -5.47 28.24 -76.30
CA LYS A 491 -4.21 27.44 -76.41
C LYS A 491 -3.20 27.23 -75.23
N ARG A 492 -2.93 25.91 -75.09
CA ARG A 492 -1.62 25.19 -75.15
C ARG A 492 -0.67 25.14 -73.93
N ARG A 493 -0.63 23.90 -73.42
CA ARG A 493 0.51 22.94 -73.25
C ARG A 493 1.61 23.19 -72.19
N PRO A 494 2.19 22.09 -71.66
CA PRO A 494 3.05 22.08 -70.48
C PRO A 494 4.54 22.12 -70.85
N ALA A 495 5.38 22.52 -69.90
CA ALA A 495 6.82 22.31 -69.96
C ALA A 495 7.25 21.35 -68.84
N ARG A 496 7.92 20.29 -69.25
CA ARG A 496 8.75 19.36 -68.46
C ARG A 496 10.22 19.75 -68.69
N LEU A 497 11.07 19.36 -67.73
CA LEU A 497 12.50 18.95 -67.82
C LEU A 497 13.61 19.86 -67.27
N GLY A 498 14.60 19.15 -66.69
CA GLY A 498 15.93 19.53 -66.18
C GLY A 498 16.03 19.22 -64.69
N LYS A 499 16.52 18.08 -64.16
CA LYS A 499 17.83 17.39 -64.29
C LYS A 499 19.01 18.35 -64.19
N ASP A 500 19.75 18.28 -63.08
CA ASP A 500 20.85 17.32 -62.91
C ASP A 500 20.76 16.59 -61.57
#